data_AF-A0A1D1VEL2-F1
#
_entry.id   AF-A0A1D1VEL2-F1
#
_cell.length_a   1.000
_cell.length_b   1.000
_cell.length_c   1.000
_cell.angle_alpha   90.00
_cell.angle_beta   90.00
_cell.angle_gamma   90.00
#
_symmetry.space_group_name_H-M   'P 1'
#
loop_
_entity.id
_entity.type
_entity.pdbx_description
1 polymer ?
#
loop_
_entity_poly.entity_id
_entity_poly.type
_entity_poly.pdbx_seq_one_letter_code
_entity_poly.pdbx_strand_id
1 'polypeptide(L)'
;MAISLDYLNPGSEVRIVTSLKHEIVGEVIVCDGTQRMLLLKSRRPNQPPETHDLRLINMNQVISCELIRDVEVDGDQYPIGPETAYIELSKLENRLKQKLAERSQRRSSGNNYQEVPSDQR
;
A
#
# COMPACT_ATOMS: atom_id res chain seq x y z
N MET A 1 21.89 -7.19 12.38
CA MET A 1 20.67 -7.88 12.84
C MET A 1 19.59 -7.67 11.81
N ALA A 2 18.95 -8.73 11.33
CA ALA A 2 17.80 -8.60 10.45
C ALA A 2 16.60 -8.15 11.29
N ILE A 3 15.95 -7.08 10.88
CA ILE A 3 14.79 -6.53 11.58
C ILE A 3 13.62 -7.43 11.18
N SER A 4 13.10 -8.18 12.14
CA SER A 4 11.90 -8.98 11.91
C SER A 4 10.71 -8.03 11.88
N LEU A 5 10.12 -7.95 10.70
CA LEU A 5 8.92 -7.17 10.42
C LEU A 5 7.67 -7.73 11.11
N ASP A 6 7.78 -8.97 11.59
CA ASP A 6 6.68 -9.72 12.20
C ASP A 6 6.23 -9.12 13.54
N TYR A 7 6.98 -8.16 14.09
CA TYR A 7 6.71 -7.49 15.35
C TYR A 7 6.20 -6.05 15.20
N LEU A 8 6.09 -5.51 13.98
CA LEU A 8 5.63 -4.14 13.78
C LEU A 8 4.10 -4.08 13.71
N ASN A 9 3.48 -3.72 14.83
CA ASN A 9 2.05 -3.53 14.91
C ASN A 9 1.61 -2.22 14.23
N PRO A 10 0.50 -2.20 13.49
CA PRO A 10 -0.13 -0.95 13.04
C PRO A 10 -0.39 0.00 14.21
N GLY A 11 -0.14 1.29 14.01
CA GLY A 11 -0.18 2.34 15.04
C GLY A 11 1.15 2.58 15.76
N SER A 12 2.09 1.63 15.67
CA SER A 12 3.45 1.80 16.21
C SER A 12 4.21 2.90 15.47
N GLU A 13 5.07 3.62 16.18
CA GLU A 13 5.91 4.66 15.58
C GLU A 13 7.33 4.14 15.42
N VAL A 14 7.87 4.26 14.21
CA VAL A 14 9.19 3.74 13.86
C VAL A 14 10.06 4.82 13.25
N ARG A 15 11.36 4.72 13.50
CA ARG A 15 12.42 5.43 12.79
C ARG A 15 13.09 4.48 11.81
N ILE A 16 13.20 4.87 10.56
CA ILE A 16 13.80 4.08 9.49
C ILE A 16 14.93 4.85 8.83
N VAL A 17 16.06 4.19 8.64
CA VAL A 17 17.18 4.68 7.84
C VAL A 17 17.32 3.80 6.61
N THR A 18 17.17 4.42 5.44
CA THR A 18 17.31 3.75 4.14
C THR A 18 18.77 3.63 3.69
N SER A 19 19.02 2.84 2.64
CA SER A 19 20.32 2.70 1.99
C SER A 19 20.87 4.01 1.44
N LEU A 20 19.98 4.95 1.10
CA LEU A 20 20.30 6.30 0.67
C LEU A 20 20.58 7.25 1.85
N LYS A 21 20.66 6.73 3.08
CA LYS A 21 20.81 7.50 4.34
C LYS A 21 19.67 8.50 4.59
N HIS A 22 18.52 8.32 3.95
CA HIS A 22 17.33 9.07 4.33
C HIS A 22 16.74 8.50 5.60
N GLU A 23 16.54 9.37 6.58
CA GLU A 23 15.84 9.08 7.82
C GLU A 23 14.35 9.43 7.67
N ILE A 24 13.50 8.50 8.08
CA ILE A 24 12.05 8.60 7.98
C ILE A 24 11.48 8.21 9.34
N VAL A 25 10.69 9.09 9.93
CA VAL A 25 9.93 8.79 11.14
C VAL A 25 8.44 8.82 10.81
N GLY A 26 7.72 7.78 11.23
CA GLY A 26 6.31 7.68 10.95
C GLY A 26 5.61 6.56 11.69
N GLU A 27 4.28 6.63 11.62
CA GLU A 27 3.37 5.64 12.17
C GLU A 27 3.15 4.51 11.16
N VAL A 28 3.21 3.27 11.62
CA VAL A 28 2.95 2.07 10.82
C VAL A 28 1.46 2.00 10.51
N ILE A 29 1.10 2.01 9.23
CA ILE A 29 -0.27 1.80 8.77
C ILE A 29 -0.48 0.33 8.40
N VAL A 30 0.47 -0.23 7.65
CA VAL A 30 0.46 -1.63 7.22
C VAL A 30 1.89 -2.16 7.19
N CYS A 31 2.06 -3.39 7.65
CA CYS A 31 3.30 -4.15 7.51
C CYS A 31 2.98 -5.47 6.78
N ASP A 32 3.73 -5.77 5.72
CA ASP A 32 3.70 -7.06 5.03
C ASP A 32 5.08 -7.71 5.15
N GLY A 33 5.20 -8.67 6.08
CA GLY A 33 6.43 -9.43 6.30
C GLY A 33 6.81 -10.34 5.12
N THR A 34 5.82 -10.82 4.34
CA THR A 34 6.06 -11.72 3.21
C THR A 34 6.67 -10.95 2.04
N GLN A 35 6.09 -9.80 1.69
CA GLN A 35 6.60 -8.95 0.62
C GLN A 35 7.73 -8.02 1.09
N ARG A 36 8.01 -7.98 2.40
CA ARG A 36 8.97 -7.08 3.04
C ARG A 36 8.68 -5.61 2.73
N MET A 37 7.41 -5.24 2.85
CA MET A 37 6.89 -3.90 2.56
C MET A 37 6.30 -3.27 3.80
N LEU A 38 6.48 -1.95 3.95
CA LEU A 38 5.96 -1.18 5.07
C LEU A 38 5.31 0.10 4.56
N LEU A 39 4.08 0.37 4.98
CA LEU A 39 3.39 1.62 4.71
C LEU A 39 3.45 2.49 5.96
N LEU A 40 4.11 3.63 5.87
CA LEU A 40 4.22 4.62 6.94
C LEU A 40 3.40 5.86 6.65
N LYS A 41 2.79 6.42 7.69
CA LYS A 41 2.32 7.79 7.72
C LYS A 41 3.39 8.65 8.39
N SER A 42 4.00 9.54 7.61
CA SER A 42 5.06 10.44 8.06
C SER A 42 4.51 11.37 9.13
N ARG A 43 5.20 11.47 10.27
CA ARG A 43 4.83 12.41 11.32
C ARG A 43 5.80 13.58 11.30
N ARG A 44 5.34 14.74 10.84
CA ARG A 44 6.10 15.99 10.93
C ARG A 44 5.48 16.85 12.02
N PRO A 45 5.99 16.84 13.27
CA PRO A 45 5.36 17.54 14.38
C PRO A 45 5.25 19.06 14.18
N ASN A 46 6.09 19.64 13.31
CA ASN A 46 6.18 21.08 13.08
C ASN A 46 5.74 21.52 11.66
N GLN A 47 5.13 20.62 10.87
CA GLN A 47 4.70 20.96 9.51
C GLN A 47 3.26 20.50 9.27
N PRO A 48 2.49 21.25 8.45
CA PRO A 48 1.16 20.83 8.06
C PRO A 48 1.23 19.48 7.32
N PRO A 49 0.18 18.64 7.43
CA PRO A 49 0.07 17.40 6.67
C PRO A 49 0.20 17.69 5.17
N GLU A 50 1.14 17.04 4.49
CA GLU A 50 1.26 17.15 3.03
C GLU A 50 0.35 16.12 2.36
N THR A 51 -0.05 16.37 1.11
CA THR A 51 -0.79 15.41 0.27
C THR A 51 -0.04 14.08 0.06
N HIS A 52 1.22 13.98 0.48
CA HIS A 52 2.09 12.80 0.37
C HIS A 52 2.61 12.32 1.73
N ASP A 53 1.78 12.35 2.77
CA ASP A 53 2.16 11.85 4.10
C ASP A 53 2.33 10.32 4.15
N LEU A 54 1.79 9.59 3.17
CA LEU A 54 1.93 8.13 3.08
C LEU A 54 3.17 7.75 2.27
N ARG A 55 4.01 6.89 2.85
CA ARG A 55 5.24 6.37 2.25
C ARG A 55 5.24 4.87 2.26
N LEU A 56 5.33 4.28 1.07
CA LEU A 56 5.54 2.86 0.89
C LEU A 56 7.04 2.58 0.85
N ILE A 57 7.54 1.77 1.78
CA ILE A 57 8.95 1.48 2.00
C ILE A 57 9.20 0.01 1.71
N ASN A 58 10.20 -0.25 0.86
CA ASN A 58 10.74 -1.58 0.67
C ASN A 58 11.82 -1.85 1.72
N MET A 59 11.59 -2.83 2.57
CA MET A 59 12.47 -3.14 3.71
C MET A 59 13.80 -3.77 3.28
N ASN A 60 13.95 -4.17 2.02
CA ASN A 60 15.26 -4.55 1.45
C ASN A 60 16.19 -3.34 1.26
N GLN A 61 15.63 -2.14 1.19
CA GLN A 61 16.39 -0.89 1.09
C GLN A 61 16.61 -0.23 2.45
N VAL A 62 16.23 -0.89 3.55
CA VAL A 62 16.35 -0.37 4.90
C VAL A 62 17.64 -0.90 5.54
N ILE A 63 18.48 0.03 6.01
CA ILE A 63 19.69 -0.29 6.78
C ILE A 63 19.31 -0.53 8.24
N SER A 64 18.47 0.34 8.80
CA SER A 64 17.99 0.22 10.18
C SER A 64 16.55 0.66 10.32
N CYS A 65 15.85 0.04 11.26
CA CYS A 65 14.52 0.37 11.70
C CYS A 65 14.50 0.19 13.21
N GLU A 66 14.02 1.21 13.89
CA GLU A 66 13.98 1.31 15.34
C GLU A 66 12.56 1.65 15.75
N LEU A 67 12.06 0.92 16.74
CA LEU A 67 10.75 1.16 17.31
C LEU A 67 10.85 2.31 18.32
N ILE A 68 10.16 3.41 18.05
CA ILE A 68 10.11 4.58 18.94
C ILE A 68 8.98 4.42 19.95
N ARG A 69 7.82 4.00 19.46
CA ARG A 69 6.61 3.76 20.25
C ARG A 69 5.99 2.47 19.79
N ASP A 70 5.88 1.52 20.70
CA ASP A 70 5.13 0.31 20.45
C ASP A 70 3.64 0.55 20.69
N VAL A 71 2.82 -0.17 19.94
CA VAL A 71 1.41 -0.36 20.24
C VAL A 71 1.25 -1.83 20.54
N GLU A 72 1.13 -2.14 21.84
CA GLU A 72 0.77 -3.48 22.29
C GLU A 72 -0.67 -3.76 21.86
N VAL A 73 -0.83 -4.72 20.96
CA VAL A 73 -2.15 -5.25 20.62
C VAL A 73 -2.34 -6.47 21.51
N ASP A 74 -3.09 -6.31 22.60
CA ASP A 74 -3.49 -7.45 23.43
C ASP A 74 -4.26 -8.45 22.55
N GLY A 75 -3.80 -9.70 22.55
CA GLY A 75 -4.28 -10.75 21.63
C GLY A 75 -5.78 -11.05 21.69
N ASP A 76 -6.50 -10.51 22.68
CA ASP A 76 -7.95 -10.66 22.87
C ASP A 76 -8.77 -9.42 22.45
N GLN A 77 -8.13 -8.30 22.11
CA GLN A 77 -8.78 -7.08 21.66
C GLN A 77 -8.13 -6.58 20.37
N TYR A 78 -8.57 -7.13 19.25
CA TYR A 78 -8.72 -6.31 18.05
C TYR A 78 -9.90 -5.36 18.33
N PRO A 79 -9.72 -4.05 18.59
CA PRO A 79 -10.75 -3.13 18.17
C PRO A 79 -10.58 -3.07 16.65
N ILE A 80 -11.28 -3.96 15.93
CA ILE A 80 -11.78 -3.58 14.60
C ILE A 80 -12.82 -2.49 14.88
N GLY A 81 -12.34 -1.32 15.31
CA GLY A 81 -13.13 -0.12 15.35
C GLY A 81 -13.48 0.20 13.90
N PRO A 82 -14.71 0.66 13.62
CA PRO A 82 -15.23 0.86 12.26
C PRO A 82 -14.44 1.89 11.42
N GLU A 83 -13.37 2.48 11.96
CA GLU A 83 -12.54 3.51 11.34
C GLU A 83 -11.18 3.01 10.84
N THR A 84 -10.73 1.79 11.21
CA THR A 84 -9.58 1.18 10.54
C THR A 84 -10.07 0.50 9.28
N ALA A 85 -9.90 1.17 8.14
CA ALA A 85 -10.21 0.60 6.85
C ALA A 85 -9.39 -0.70 6.67
N TYR A 86 -10.03 -1.83 6.95
CA TYR A 86 -9.49 -3.14 6.64
C TYR A 86 -9.44 -3.26 5.11
N ILE A 87 -8.28 -2.99 4.55
CA ILE A 87 -8.02 -3.10 3.14
C ILE A 87 -7.48 -4.50 2.87
N GLU A 88 -8.37 -5.39 2.45
CA GLU A 88 -7.97 -6.72 1.99
C GLU A 88 -7.26 -6.59 0.64
N LEU A 89 -5.94 -6.79 0.62
CA LEU A 89 -5.13 -6.66 -0.60
C LEU A 89 -5.61 -7.61 -1.71
N SER A 90 -6.12 -8.79 -1.34
CA SER A 90 -6.75 -9.76 -2.26
C SER A 90 -7.91 -9.13 -3.06
N LYS A 91 -8.74 -8.30 -2.42
CA LYS A 91 -9.88 -7.61 -3.06
C LYS A 91 -9.40 -6.53 -4.01
N LEU A 92 -8.33 -5.82 -3.68
CA LEU A 92 -7.72 -4.82 -4.57
C LEU A 92 -7.08 -5.48 -5.80
N GLU A 93 -6.33 -6.55 -5.61
CA GLU A 93 -5.73 -7.32 -6.70
C GLU A 93 -6.79 -7.89 -7.64
N ASN A 94 -7.88 -8.42 -7.09
CA ASN A 94 -8.99 -8.94 -7.89
C ASN A 94 -9.69 -7.83 -8.70
N ARG A 95 -9.89 -6.64 -8.11
CA ARG A 95 -10.45 -5.48 -8.83
C ARG A 95 -9.50 -4.97 -9.92
N LEU A 96 -8.19 -4.99 -9.67
CA LEU A 96 -7.19 -4.64 -10.68
C LEU A 96 -7.21 -5.64 -11.84
N LYS A 97 -7.20 -6.95 -11.54
CA LYS A 97 -7.30 -8.02 -12.55
C LYS A 97 -8.59 -7.90 -13.37
N GLN A 98 -9.72 -7.64 -12.74
CA GLN A 98 -11.00 -7.41 -13.43
C GLN A 98 -10.94 -6.18 -14.36
N LYS A 99 -10.43 -5.04 -13.89
CA LYS A 99 -10.31 -3.85 -14.75
C LYS A 99 -9.37 -4.05 -15.94
N LEU A 100 -8.28 -4.81 -15.76
CA LEU A 100 -7.38 -5.16 -16.85
C LEU A 100 -8.07 -6.09 -17.86
N ALA A 101 -8.84 -7.07 -17.38
CA ALA A 101 -9.62 -7.97 -18.22
C ALA A 101 -10.69 -7.21 -19.03
N GLU A 102 -11.47 -6.32 -18.40
CA GLU A 102 -12.46 -5.47 -19.08
C GLU A 102 -11.81 -4.58 -20.16
N ARG A 103 -10.61 -4.06 -19.89
CA ARG A 103 -9.87 -3.23 -20.86
C ARG A 103 -9.35 -4.04 -22.04
N SER A 104 -8.98 -5.31 -21.83
CA SER A 104 -8.60 -6.23 -22.91
C SER A 104 -9.80 -6.67 -23.76
N GLN A 105 -10.98 -6.86 -23.16
CA GLN A 105 -12.22 -7.17 -23.87
C GLN A 105 -12.68 -6.00 -24.75
N ARG A 106 -12.60 -4.75 -24.26
CA ARG A 106 -12.91 -3.57 -25.08
C ARG A 106 -11.99 -3.39 -26.29
N ARG A 107 -10.76 -3.89 -26.23
CA ARG A 107 -9.82 -3.87 -27.38
C ARG A 107 -10.07 -5.00 -28.38
N SER A 108 -10.75 -6.07 -27.98
CA SER A 108 -11.09 -7.20 -28.85
C SER A 108 -12.49 -7.09 -29.48
N SER A 109 -13.40 -6.28 -28.91
CA SER A 109 -14.74 -6.02 -29.48
C SER A 109 -14.82 -4.82 -30.43
N GLY A 110 -13.68 -4.29 -30.88
CA GLY A 110 -13.59 -3.09 -31.73
C GLY A 110 -13.56 -3.32 -33.24
N ASN A 111 -13.86 -4.53 -33.73
CA ASN A 111 -13.99 -4.81 -35.17
C ASN A 111 -15.39 -5.35 -35.48
N ASN A 112 -16.33 -4.43 -35.71
CA ASN A 112 -17.52 -4.67 -36.54
C ASN A 112 -17.98 -3.31 -37.07
N TYR A 113 -17.20 -2.75 -38.00
CA TYR A 113 -17.75 -1.79 -38.94
C TYR A 113 -18.60 -2.60 -39.93
N GLN A 114 -19.92 -2.42 -39.86
CA GLN A 114 -20.83 -2.87 -40.91
C GLN A 114 -20.42 -2.19 -42.22
N GLU A 115 -20.05 -3.00 -43.21
CA GLU A 115 -20.00 -2.56 -44.60
C GLU A 115 -21.41 -2.11 -45.01
N VAL A 116 -21.55 -0.84 -45.35
CA VAL A 116 -22.77 -0.31 -45.97
C VAL A 116 -22.70 -0.67 -47.45
N PRO A 117 -23.71 -1.32 -48.06
CA PRO A 117 -23.69 -1.60 -49.49
C PRO A 117 -23.80 -0.27 -50.24
N SER A 118 -22.77 0.08 -51.00
CA SER A 118 -22.81 1.21 -51.92
C SER A 118 -23.64 0.82 -53.14
N ASP A 119 -24.95 1.08 -53.07
CA ASP A 119 -25.86 0.99 -54.20
C ASP A 119 -25.61 2.15 -55.18
N GLN A 120 -25.28 1.74 -56.41
CA GLN A 120 -25.62 2.31 -57.72
C GLN A 120 -26.07 3.78 -57.80
N ARG A 121 -25.27 4.60 -58.49
CA ARG A 121 -25.67 5.32 -59.73
C ARG A 121 -24.49 5.97 -60.43
#